data_AF-A0A7D5R4M4-F1
#
_entry.id   AF-A0A7D5R4M4-F1
#
_cell.length_a   1.000
_cell.length_b   1.000
_cell.length_c   1.000
_cell.angle_alpha   90.00
_cell.angle_beta   90.00
_cell.angle_gamma   90.00
#
_symmetry.space_group_name_H-M   'P 1'
#
loop_
_entity.id
_entity.type
_entity.pdbx_description
1 polymer ?
#
loop_
_entity_poly.entity_id
_entity_poly.type
_entity_poly.pdbx_seq_one_letter_code
_entity_poly.pdbx_strand_id
1 'polypeptide(L)'
;MGKESKKKEDKPKKNDFKSFLKKRAPIYLALIAMFVVFVIPEMTKGTLEKSFPELSDENQKIVDILMKYDGPNNSGLTVLEALENKISEEYPQEKIFDHKKTTVDLTVTNVNSEEYKVNLNFISHKGEMNYDWNVNVISEKISSNNSESKYIIDLVNYYD
;
A
#
# COMPACT_ATOMS: atom_id res chain seq x y z
N MET A 1 -48.36 24.78 -48.79
CA MET A 1 -48.43 25.11 -47.34
C MET A 1 -48.27 23.81 -46.58
N GLY A 2 -47.14 23.44 -45.97
CA GLY A 2 -46.11 24.23 -45.30
C GLY A 2 -46.21 23.96 -43.80
N LYS A 3 -45.32 23.10 -43.28
CA LYS A 3 -44.78 23.12 -41.91
C LYS A 3 -43.75 21.99 -41.75
N GLU A 4 -42.51 22.33 -42.06
CA GLU A 4 -41.32 21.60 -41.65
C GLU A 4 -41.26 21.56 -40.11
N SER A 5 -41.29 20.37 -39.53
CA SER A 5 -41.00 20.14 -38.12
C SER A 5 -39.50 20.33 -37.89
N LYS A 6 -39.09 21.57 -37.53
CA LYS A 6 -37.74 21.86 -37.04
C LYS A 6 -37.48 21.06 -35.76
N LYS A 7 -36.73 19.96 -35.92
CA LYS A 7 -36.02 19.23 -34.87
C LYS A 7 -35.15 20.25 -34.12
N LYS A 8 -35.56 20.67 -32.92
CA LYS A 8 -34.70 21.44 -32.02
C LYS A 8 -33.70 20.46 -31.44
N GLU A 9 -32.45 20.56 -31.88
CA GLU A 9 -31.31 19.95 -31.20
C GLU A 9 -31.23 20.50 -29.78
N ASP A 10 -31.57 19.67 -28.79
CA ASP A 10 -31.31 19.93 -27.37
C ASP A 10 -29.79 19.90 -27.13
N LYS A 11 -29.12 21.03 -27.34
CA LYS A 11 -27.77 21.23 -26.78
C LYS A 11 -27.89 21.23 -25.25
N PRO A 12 -27.10 20.41 -24.52
CA PRO A 12 -27.20 20.33 -23.07
C PRO A 12 -26.85 21.69 -22.47
N LYS A 13 -27.80 22.32 -21.77
CA LYS A 13 -27.61 23.61 -21.12
C LYS A 13 -26.64 23.43 -19.96
N LYS A 14 -25.45 24.03 -20.05
CA LYS A 14 -24.45 24.12 -18.96
C LYS A 14 -25.02 24.65 -17.62
N ASN A 15 -26.21 25.28 -17.65
CA ASN A 15 -26.91 25.79 -16.47
C ASN A 15 -27.67 24.72 -15.66
N ASP A 16 -27.96 23.55 -16.24
CA ASP A 16 -28.67 22.49 -15.51
C ASP A 16 -27.77 21.87 -14.44
N PHE A 17 -26.50 21.61 -14.74
CA PHE A 17 -25.52 21.15 -13.73
C PHE A 17 -25.37 22.13 -12.57
N LYS A 18 -25.33 23.44 -12.83
CA LYS A 18 -25.22 24.47 -11.79
C LYS A 18 -26.48 24.53 -10.91
N SER A 19 -27.66 24.35 -11.50
CA SER A 19 -28.93 24.33 -10.74
C SER A 19 -29.10 23.02 -9.95
N PHE A 20 -28.66 21.89 -10.52
CA PHE A 20 -28.62 20.58 -9.87
C PHE A 20 -27.66 20.57 -8.69
N LEU A 21 -26.44 21.09 -8.87
CA LEU A 21 -25.48 21.29 -7.80
C LEU A 21 -26.08 22.20 -6.73
N LYS A 22 -26.68 23.34 -7.06
CA LYS A 22 -27.26 24.24 -6.04
C LYS A 22 -28.42 23.62 -5.25
N LYS A 23 -29.24 22.78 -5.88
CA LYS A 23 -30.44 22.17 -5.25
C LYS A 23 -30.10 21.00 -4.34
N ARG A 24 -29.03 20.25 -4.65
CA ARG A 24 -28.54 19.11 -3.85
C ARG A 24 -27.20 19.39 -3.17
N ALA A 25 -26.68 20.61 -3.31
CA ALA A 25 -25.41 21.08 -2.73
C ALA A 25 -25.30 20.75 -1.25
N PRO A 26 -26.35 20.92 -0.42
CA PRO A 26 -26.26 20.55 0.98
C PRO A 26 -25.96 19.05 1.19
N ILE A 27 -26.57 18.17 0.38
CA ILE A 27 -26.40 16.71 0.47
C ILE A 27 -25.01 16.30 -0.03
N TYR A 28 -24.57 16.84 -1.17
CA TYR A 28 -23.23 16.57 -1.68
C TYR A 28 -22.14 17.10 -0.75
N LEU A 29 -22.34 18.29 -0.16
CA LEU A 29 -21.42 18.86 0.81
C LEU A 29 -21.37 18.00 2.08
N ALA A 30 -22.51 17.48 2.55
CA ALA A 30 -22.56 16.56 3.69
C ALA A 30 -21.83 15.24 3.39
N LEU A 31 -21.99 14.66 2.19
CA LEU A 31 -21.29 13.45 1.78
C LEU A 31 -19.77 13.69 1.65
N ILE A 32 -19.35 14.81 1.06
CA ILE A 32 -17.94 15.18 0.99
C ILE A 32 -17.36 15.39 2.39
N ALA A 33 -18.09 16.08 3.28
CA ALA A 33 -17.67 16.27 4.67
C ALA A 33 -17.53 14.93 5.41
N MET A 34 -18.47 13.99 5.21
CA MET A 34 -18.37 12.63 5.74
C MET A 34 -17.12 11.90 5.20
N PHE A 35 -16.85 12.02 3.90
CA PHE A 35 -15.67 11.41 3.28
C PHE A 35 -14.37 11.99 3.86
N VAL A 36 -14.32 13.31 4.07
CA VAL A 36 -13.16 13.99 4.67
C VAL A 36 -12.95 13.59 6.13
N VAL A 37 -14.01 13.36 6.90
CA VAL A 37 -13.92 12.99 8.32
C VAL A 37 -13.59 11.51 8.53
N PHE A 38 -14.15 10.61 7.72
CA PHE A 38 -14.02 9.17 7.96
C PHE A 38 -13.05 8.47 7.01
N VAL A 39 -13.00 8.87 5.74
CA VAL A 39 -12.21 8.16 4.72
C VAL A 39 -10.80 8.72 4.60
N ILE A 40 -10.65 10.05 4.58
CA ILE A 40 -9.31 10.67 4.44
C ILE A 40 -8.37 10.24 5.58
N PRO A 41 -8.74 10.28 6.88
CA PRO A 41 -7.83 9.89 7.95
C PRO A 41 -7.38 8.44 7.88
N GLU A 42 -8.24 7.54 7.38
CA GLU A 42 -7.93 6.12 7.17
C GLU A 42 -6.92 5.94 6.03
N MET A 43 -7.17 6.59 4.88
CA MET A 43 -6.29 6.56 3.71
C MET A 43 -4.93 7.24 3.95
N THR A 44 -4.87 8.21 4.87
CA THR A 44 -3.64 8.92 5.23
C THR A 44 -2.86 8.27 6.38
N LYS A 45 -3.32 7.15 6.94
CA LYS A 45 -2.52 6.41 7.93
C LYS A 45 -1.14 6.09 7.36
N GLY A 46 -0.11 6.19 8.19
CA GLY A 46 1.22 5.68 7.87
C GLY A 46 1.12 4.20 7.55
N THR A 47 1.72 3.81 6.43
CA THR A 47 1.93 2.42 6.02
C THR A 47 3.41 2.10 6.22
N LEU A 48 3.75 0.82 6.31
CA LEU A 48 5.15 0.40 6.45
C LEU A 48 5.98 0.88 5.24
N GLU A 49 5.40 0.81 4.04
CA GLU A 49 6.04 1.27 2.80
C GLU A 49 6.42 2.75 2.84
N LYS A 50 5.59 3.62 3.43
CA LYS A 50 5.91 5.06 3.58
C LYS A 50 7.06 5.32 4.56
N SER A 51 7.37 4.36 5.42
CA SER A 51 8.50 4.44 6.36
C SER A 51 9.82 3.98 5.74
N PHE A 52 9.81 3.45 4.51
CA PHE A 52 11.04 3.00 3.85
C PHE A 52 11.97 4.18 3.52
N PRO A 53 13.29 3.98 3.65
CA PRO A 53 14.28 4.98 3.24
C PRO A 53 14.32 5.09 1.71
N GLU A 54 14.87 6.19 1.20
CA GLU A 54 15.17 6.32 -0.22
C GLU A 54 16.27 5.33 -0.63
N LEU A 55 15.97 4.48 -1.61
CA LEU A 55 16.89 3.49 -2.18
C LEU A 55 17.30 3.89 -3.60
N SER A 56 18.40 3.31 -4.09
CA SER A 56 18.76 3.39 -5.51
C SER A 56 17.74 2.62 -6.36
N ASP A 57 17.61 2.97 -7.65
CA ASP A 57 16.67 2.30 -8.58
C ASP A 57 16.84 0.77 -8.61
N GLU A 58 18.08 0.29 -8.55
CA GLU A 58 18.41 -1.14 -8.50
C GLU A 58 17.91 -1.80 -7.21
N ASN A 59 18.21 -1.19 -6.06
CA ASN A 59 17.79 -1.70 -4.76
C ASN A 59 16.27 -1.62 -4.58
N GLN A 60 15.65 -0.56 -5.10
CA GLN A 60 14.20 -0.40 -5.10
C GLN A 60 13.54 -1.55 -5.86
N LYS A 61 14.05 -1.92 -7.04
CA LYS A 61 13.50 -3.05 -7.80
C LYS A 61 13.56 -4.36 -7.02
N ILE A 62 14.66 -4.60 -6.30
CA ILE A 62 14.84 -5.82 -5.48
C ILE A 62 13.84 -5.85 -4.32
N VAL A 63 13.69 -4.72 -3.63
CA VAL A 63 12.72 -4.57 -2.54
C VAL A 63 11.29 -4.71 -3.06
N ASP A 64 10.98 -4.13 -4.22
CA ASP A 64 9.69 -4.27 -4.87
C ASP A 64 9.34 -5.74 -5.17
N ILE A 65 10.31 -6.54 -5.66
CA ILE A 65 10.12 -7.98 -5.90
C ILE A 65 9.78 -8.68 -4.58
N LEU A 66 10.52 -8.40 -3.50
CA LEU A 66 10.25 -8.98 -2.19
C LEU A 66 8.87 -8.59 -1.66
N MET A 67 8.55 -7.29 -1.67
CA MET A 67 7.35 -6.75 -1.05
C MET A 67 6.06 -7.16 -1.79
N LYS A 68 6.14 -7.36 -3.11
CA LYS A 68 5.01 -7.80 -3.95
C LYS A 68 4.86 -9.32 -4.03
N TYR A 69 5.79 -10.08 -3.46
CA TYR A 69 5.68 -11.54 -3.43
C TYR A 69 4.43 -11.97 -2.67
N ASP A 70 3.53 -12.69 -3.33
CA ASP A 70 2.19 -13.10 -2.88
C ASP A 70 2.03 -14.64 -2.84
N GLY A 71 3.15 -15.35 -2.69
CA GLY A 71 3.21 -16.80 -2.56
C GLY A 71 3.24 -17.53 -3.91
N PRO A 72 3.21 -18.87 -3.91
CA PRO A 72 3.33 -19.67 -5.13
C PRO A 72 2.08 -19.65 -6.02
N ASN A 73 0.94 -19.22 -5.48
CA ASN A 73 -0.37 -19.26 -6.15
C ASN A 73 -0.82 -17.90 -6.71
N ASN A 74 0.01 -16.85 -6.57
CA ASN A 74 -0.21 -15.49 -7.10
C ASN A 74 -1.63 -14.92 -6.83
N SER A 75 -2.17 -15.18 -5.65
CA SER A 75 -3.55 -14.82 -5.29
C SER A 75 -3.76 -14.55 -3.81
N GLY A 76 -2.67 -14.51 -3.03
CA GLY A 76 -2.68 -14.44 -1.58
C GLY A 76 -2.20 -13.10 -1.02
N LEU A 77 -1.95 -13.12 0.29
CA LEU A 77 -1.36 -12.02 1.05
C LEU A 77 0.06 -11.73 0.58
N THR A 78 0.39 -10.47 0.33
CA THR A 78 1.77 -10.08 -0.02
C THR A 78 2.69 -10.05 1.20
N VAL A 79 4.01 -10.13 1.00
CA VAL A 79 5.01 -9.93 2.07
C VAL A 79 4.83 -8.58 2.77
N LEU A 80 4.54 -7.51 2.02
CA LEU A 80 4.30 -6.19 2.60
C LEU A 80 3.09 -6.21 3.54
N GLU A 81 1.96 -6.74 3.09
CA GLU A 81 0.75 -6.83 3.90
C GLU A 81 0.93 -7.75 5.11
N ALA A 82 1.63 -8.87 4.94
CA ALA A 82 1.98 -9.79 6.01
C ALA A 82 2.80 -9.09 7.12
N LEU A 83 3.80 -8.28 6.72
CA LEU A 83 4.58 -7.48 7.65
C LEU A 83 3.72 -6.42 8.36
N GLU A 84 2.88 -5.70 7.61
CA GLU A 84 2.00 -4.68 8.18
C GLU A 84 1.00 -5.27 9.18
N ASN A 85 0.44 -6.43 8.86
CA ASN A 85 -0.45 -7.17 9.75
C ASN A 85 0.28 -7.59 11.02
N LYS A 86 1.46 -8.22 10.88
CA LYS A 86 2.28 -8.65 12.02
C LYS A 86 2.63 -7.48 12.94
N ILE A 87 3.06 -6.35 12.39
CA ILE A 87 3.39 -5.16 13.17
C ILE A 87 2.14 -4.57 13.84
N SER A 88 1.01 -4.56 13.13
CA SER A 88 -0.26 -4.06 13.67
C SER A 88 -0.82 -4.95 14.78
N GLU A 89 -0.64 -6.26 14.72
CA GLU A 89 -1.02 -7.21 15.76
C GLU A 89 -0.18 -7.04 17.03
N GLU A 90 1.11 -6.76 16.89
CA GLU A 90 2.02 -6.48 18.02
C GLU A 90 1.73 -5.10 18.64
N TYR A 91 1.19 -4.16 17.86
CA TYR A 91 0.88 -2.78 18.30
C TYR A 91 -0.58 -2.35 18.00
N PRO A 92 -1.60 -3.05 18.53
CA PRO A 92 -3.00 -2.93 18.06
C PRO A 92 -3.69 -1.62 18.43
N GLN A 93 -3.16 -0.85 19.39
CA GLN A 93 -3.78 0.35 19.93
C GLN A 93 -3.11 1.65 19.47
N GLU A 94 -2.12 1.57 18.58
CA GLU A 94 -1.28 2.70 18.20
C GLU A 94 -1.12 2.80 16.69
N LYS A 95 -1.10 4.03 16.18
CA LYS A 95 -0.65 4.30 14.81
C LYS A 95 0.87 4.22 14.77
N ILE A 96 1.41 3.00 14.88
CA ILE A 96 2.83 2.79 15.12
C ILE A 96 3.72 3.36 14.01
N PHE A 97 3.25 3.32 12.75
CA PHE A 97 3.94 3.90 11.59
C PHE A 97 4.00 5.44 11.60
N ASP A 98 3.05 6.11 12.27
CA ASP A 98 3.02 7.58 12.37
C ASP A 98 3.86 8.10 13.56
N HIS A 99 4.39 7.20 14.39
CA HIS A 99 5.07 7.59 15.61
C HIS A 99 6.51 8.05 15.33
N LYS A 100 6.92 9.20 15.89
CA LYS A 100 8.22 9.85 15.62
C LYS A 100 9.46 9.02 15.96
N LYS A 101 9.31 8.02 16.82
CA LYS A 101 10.39 7.09 17.21
C LYS A 101 10.36 5.79 16.42
N THR A 102 9.42 5.65 15.49
CA THR A 102 9.36 4.51 14.59
C THR A 102 10.22 4.82 13.38
N THR A 103 11.16 3.93 13.10
CA THR A 103 12.07 4.04 11.95
C THR A 103 12.20 2.66 11.31
N VAL A 104 12.35 2.65 9.99
CA VAL A 104 12.64 1.43 9.24
C VAL A 104 14.00 1.58 8.59
N ASP A 105 14.93 0.74 9.00
CA ASP A 105 16.21 0.61 8.31
C ASP A 105 16.08 -0.52 7.29
N LEU A 106 16.38 -0.22 6.04
CA LEU A 106 16.30 -1.19 4.95
C LEU A 106 17.63 -1.23 4.21
N THR A 107 18.25 -2.40 4.19
CA THR A 107 19.56 -2.59 3.56
C THR A 107 19.51 -3.72 2.54
N VAL A 108 20.09 -3.47 1.37
CA VAL A 108 20.19 -4.45 0.29
C VAL A 108 21.66 -4.72 0.03
N THR A 109 22.07 -5.98 0.11
CA THR A 109 23.45 -6.41 -0.12
C THR A 109 23.48 -7.43 -1.25
N ASN A 110 24.38 -7.25 -2.22
CA ASN A 110 24.58 -8.24 -3.27
C ASN A 110 25.26 -9.50 -2.70
N VAL A 111 24.67 -10.67 -2.94
CA VAL A 111 25.27 -11.97 -2.57
C VAL A 111 25.99 -12.54 -3.78
N ASN A 112 25.34 -12.51 -4.95
CA ASN A 112 25.90 -12.91 -6.24
C ASN A 112 25.15 -12.21 -7.40
N SER A 113 25.42 -12.60 -8.65
CA SER A 113 24.82 -11.96 -9.83
C SER A 113 23.29 -12.05 -9.91
N GLU A 114 22.68 -12.99 -9.21
CA GLU A 114 21.23 -13.26 -9.27
C GLU A 114 20.53 -13.10 -7.93
N GLU A 115 21.27 -13.11 -6.81
CA GLU A 115 20.74 -13.15 -5.47
C GLU A 115 21.22 -11.95 -4.64
N TYR A 116 20.24 -11.32 -3.98
CA TYR A 116 20.45 -10.17 -3.13
C TYR A 116 19.83 -10.43 -1.77
N LYS A 117 20.55 -10.02 -0.73
CA LYS A 117 20.11 -10.08 0.65
C LYS A 117 19.41 -8.79 1.01
N VAL A 118 18.20 -8.86 1.55
CA VAL A 118 17.43 -7.72 2.04
C VAL A 118 17.26 -7.86 3.54
N ASN A 119 17.78 -6.91 4.32
CA ASN A 119 17.55 -6.83 5.75
C ASN A 119 16.68 -5.61 6.07
N LEU A 120 15.51 -5.88 6.66
CA LEU A 120 14.57 -4.87 7.13
C LEU A 120 14.59 -4.89 8.66
N ASN A 121 14.89 -3.75 9.25
CA ASN A 121 14.86 -3.57 10.68
C ASN A 121 13.79 -2.54 11.05
N PHE A 122 12.70 -3.01 11.64
CA PHE A 122 11.64 -2.16 12.15
C PHE A 122 11.94 -1.82 13.60
N ILE A 123 12.29 -0.56 13.86
CA ILE A 123 12.60 -0.07 15.20
C ILE A 123 11.44 0.81 15.66
N SER A 124 10.85 0.47 16.80
CA SER A 124 9.82 1.26 17.44
C SER A 124 10.22 1.66 18.86
N HIS A 125 9.39 2.46 19.50
CA HIS A 125 9.60 2.83 20.91
C HIS A 125 9.35 1.69 21.91
N LYS A 126 8.84 0.54 21.46
CA LYS A 126 8.50 -0.62 22.31
C LYS A 126 9.37 -1.84 22.03
N GLY A 127 10.07 -1.87 20.91
CA GLY A 127 10.84 -3.02 20.49
C GLY A 127 11.31 -2.89 19.05
N GLU A 128 12.07 -3.90 18.64
CA GLU A 128 12.73 -4.01 17.35
C GLU A 128 12.38 -5.35 16.73
N MET A 129 12.09 -5.36 15.43
CA MET A 129 11.83 -6.57 14.66
C MET A 129 12.79 -6.60 13.47
N ASN A 130 13.62 -7.63 13.42
CA ASN A 130 14.58 -7.81 12.37
C ASN A 130 14.14 -8.91 11.40
N TYR A 131 14.13 -8.57 10.12
CA TYR A 131 13.85 -9.49 9.05
C TYR A 131 15.00 -9.50 8.05
N ASP A 132 15.28 -10.68 7.53
CA ASP A 132 16.43 -11.02 6.72
C ASP A 132 16.01 -12.07 5.68
N TRP A 133 16.03 -11.67 4.41
CA TRP A 133 15.66 -12.49 3.26
C TRP A 133 16.73 -12.49 2.18
N ASN A 134 16.75 -13.52 1.36
CA ASN A 134 17.39 -13.50 0.05
C ASN A 134 16.34 -13.47 -1.04
N VAL A 135 16.59 -12.65 -2.06
CA VAL A 135 15.73 -12.43 -3.22
C VAL A 135 16.52 -12.78 -4.46
N ASN A 136 16.02 -13.73 -5.25
CA ASN A 136 16.58 -14.02 -6.56
C ASN A 136 15.88 -13.17 -7.63
N VAL A 137 16.60 -12.25 -8.27
CA VAL A 137 16.02 -11.27 -9.21
C VAL A 137 15.62 -11.84 -10.56
N ILE A 138 16.05 -13.07 -10.88
CA ILE A 138 15.71 -13.74 -12.15
C ILE A 138 14.48 -14.63 -11.97
N SER A 139 14.47 -15.44 -10.91
CA SER A 139 13.37 -16.38 -10.63
C SER A 139 12.27 -15.79 -9.75
N GLU A 140 12.49 -14.59 -9.19
CA GLU A 140 11.59 -13.90 -8.26
C GLU A 140 11.27 -14.72 -6.99
N LYS A 141 12.06 -15.75 -6.72
CA LYS A 141 11.95 -16.56 -5.51
C LYS A 141 12.61 -15.84 -4.34
N ILE A 142 11.96 -15.97 -3.19
CA ILE A 142 12.47 -15.45 -1.92
C ILE A 142 12.75 -16.59 -0.95
N SER A 143 13.73 -16.38 -0.06
CA SER A 143 14.03 -17.30 1.04
C SER A 143 14.36 -16.53 2.31
N SER A 144 14.12 -17.15 3.47
CA SER A 144 14.34 -16.53 4.78
C SER A 144 15.69 -16.92 5.36
N ASN A 145 16.41 -15.96 5.93
CA ASN A 145 17.66 -16.19 6.66
C ASN A 145 17.46 -16.23 8.19
N ASN A 146 16.29 -15.80 8.71
CA ASN A 146 15.97 -15.84 10.14
C ASN A 146 14.52 -16.35 10.40
N SER A 147 14.18 -16.62 11.66
CA SER A 147 12.89 -17.19 12.06
C SER A 147 11.71 -16.24 11.79
N GLU A 148 11.88 -14.95 12.05
CA GLU A 148 10.83 -13.94 11.83
C GLU A 148 10.48 -13.82 10.34
N SER A 149 11.50 -13.84 9.49
CA SER A 149 11.38 -13.80 8.03
C SER A 149 10.76 -15.06 7.47
N LYS A 150 11.11 -16.20 8.06
CA LYS A 150 10.51 -17.48 7.72
C LYS A 150 9.02 -17.46 8.03
N TYR A 151 8.64 -16.96 9.21
CA TYR A 151 7.25 -16.84 9.60
C TYR A 151 6.44 -16.00 8.60
N ILE A 152 6.98 -14.87 8.14
CA ILE A 152 6.33 -14.05 7.10
C ILE A 152 6.19 -14.81 5.77
N ILE A 153 7.24 -15.48 5.31
CA ILE A 153 7.19 -16.28 4.07
C ILE A 153 6.16 -17.41 4.19
N ASP A 154 6.13 -18.11 5.33
CA ASP A 154 5.18 -19.20 5.56
C ASP A 154 3.74 -18.64 5.60
N LEU A 155 3.52 -17.49 6.26
CA LEU A 155 2.21 -16.84 6.27
C LEU A 155 1.73 -16.54 4.85
N VAL A 156 2.59 -15.98 4.00
CA VAL A 156 2.28 -15.65 2.60
C VAL A 156 2.04 -16.89 1.76
N ASN A 157 2.90 -17.91 1.88
CA ASN A 157 2.82 -19.12 1.05
C ASN A 157 1.61 -19.99 1.33
N TYR A 158 1.10 -19.97 2.57
CA TYR A 158 -0.02 -20.79 3.01
C TYR A 158 -1.27 -19.95 3.31
N TYR A 159 -1.32 -18.71 2.83
CA TYR A 159 -2.52 -17.89 2.88
C TYR A 159 -3.52 -18.37 1.82
N ASP A 160 -4.62 -18.98 2.28
CA ASP A 160 -5.76 -19.48 1.46
C ASP A 160 -6.90 -18.44 1.37
#